data_AF-A0A0L7R5N9-F1
#
_entry.id   AF-A0A0L7R5N9-F1
#
_cell.length_a   1.000
_cell.length_b   1.000
_cell.length_c   1.000
_cell.angle_alpha   90.00
_cell.angle_beta   90.00
_cell.angle_gamma   90.00
#
_symmetry.space_group_name_H-M   'P 1'
#
loop_
_entity.id
_entity.type
_entity.pdbx_description
1 polymer ?
#
loop_
_entity_poly.entity_id
_entity_poly.type
_entity_poly.pdbx_seq_one_letter_code
_entity_poly.pdbx_strand_id
1 'polypeptide(L)'
;MSKEKRNSSASSIWKHEAYERHRLKVKKATCAIDVNPPENRPHIILNAKGLQLEREKQDRILRENFILLKKLRDIMHRKPPIQHTYRLRWDDSKCIRTR
;
A
#
# COMPACT_ATOMS: atom_id res chain seq x y z
N MET A 1 -36.03 73.50 -23.76
CA MET A 1 -36.11 72.14 -24.34
C MET A 1 -35.52 71.15 -23.35
N SER A 2 -36.28 70.81 -22.30
CA SER A 2 -35.84 69.89 -21.26
C SER A 2 -36.08 68.46 -21.71
N LYS A 3 -35.00 67.72 -21.98
CA LYS A 3 -35.08 66.29 -22.28
C LYS A 3 -35.36 65.54 -20.98
N GLU A 4 -36.60 65.11 -20.81
CA GLU A 4 -36.98 64.17 -19.74
C GLU A 4 -36.16 62.89 -19.89
N LYS A 5 -35.31 62.63 -18.89
CA LYS A 5 -34.67 61.33 -18.66
C LYS A 5 -35.74 60.35 -18.18
N ARG A 6 -36.55 59.83 -19.10
CA ARG A 6 -37.46 58.73 -18.80
C ARG A 6 -36.71 57.40 -18.94
N ASN A 7 -36.72 56.64 -17.84
CA ASN A 7 -36.65 55.16 -17.80
C ASN A 7 -35.26 54.53 -17.60
N SER A 8 -34.68 54.69 -16.40
CA SER A 8 -33.53 53.89 -15.94
C SER A 8 -33.89 52.87 -14.84
N SER A 9 -35.04 53.00 -14.17
CA SER A 9 -35.35 52.21 -12.97
C SER A 9 -35.79 50.78 -13.29
N ALA A 10 -36.67 50.59 -14.28
CA ALA A 10 -37.12 49.26 -14.67
C ALA A 10 -35.93 48.38 -15.10
N SER A 11 -35.11 48.84 -16.06
CA SER A 11 -33.92 48.10 -16.51
C SER A 11 -32.96 47.77 -15.37
N SER A 12 -32.84 48.64 -14.36
CA SER A 12 -32.03 48.40 -13.15
C SER A 12 -32.61 47.30 -12.25
N ILE A 13 -33.93 47.23 -12.10
CA ILE A 13 -34.59 46.19 -11.28
C ILE A 13 -34.41 44.82 -11.95
N TRP A 14 -34.63 44.73 -13.27
CA TRP A 14 -34.43 43.48 -14.02
C TRP A 14 -32.99 42.98 -13.95
N LYS A 15 -32.01 43.90 -14.00
CA LYS A 15 -30.59 43.57 -13.82
C LYS A 15 -30.29 43.08 -12.40
N HIS A 16 -30.87 43.71 -11.39
CA HIS A 16 -30.72 43.30 -10.00
C HIS A 16 -31.30 41.91 -9.75
N GLU A 17 -32.51 41.63 -10.23
CA GLU A 17 -33.11 40.29 -10.10
C GLU A 17 -32.34 39.22 -10.88
N ALA A 18 -31.84 39.53 -12.08
CA ALA A 18 -31.01 38.61 -12.84
C ALA A 18 -29.70 38.29 -12.11
N TYR A 19 -29.10 39.30 -11.48
CA TYR A 19 -27.91 39.16 -10.65
C TYR A 19 -28.16 38.31 -9.42
N GLU A 20 -29.26 38.54 -8.70
CA GLU A 20 -29.64 37.74 -7.54
C GLU A 20 -29.92 36.27 -7.92
N ARG A 21 -30.61 36.03 -9.04
CA ARG A 21 -30.81 34.67 -9.57
C ARG A 21 -29.48 34.01 -9.94
N HIS A 22 -28.55 34.74 -10.55
CA HIS A 22 -27.22 34.23 -10.88
C HIS A 22 -26.44 33.86 -9.61
N ARG A 23 -26.40 34.75 -8.60
CA ARG A 23 -25.76 34.46 -7.31
C ARG A 23 -26.35 33.24 -6.62
N LEU A 24 -27.67 33.08 -6.64
CA LEU A 24 -28.33 31.90 -6.09
C LEU A 24 -27.92 30.62 -6.83
N LYS A 25 -27.78 30.67 -8.17
CA LYS A 25 -27.30 29.52 -8.95
C LYS A 25 -25.85 29.20 -8.65
N VAL A 26 -24.98 30.21 -8.56
CA VAL A 26 -23.56 30.03 -8.22
C VAL A 26 -23.42 29.45 -6.82
N LYS A 27 -24.17 29.96 -5.84
CA LYS A 27 -24.14 29.47 -4.45
C LYS A 27 -24.66 28.04 -4.30
N LYS A 28 -25.63 27.65 -5.13
CA LYS A 28 -26.20 26.29 -5.16
C LYS A 28 -25.44 25.34 -6.08
N ALA A 29 -24.44 25.81 -6.83
CA ALA A 29 -23.70 24.96 -7.74
C ALA A 29 -22.84 23.98 -6.95
N THR A 30 -23.03 22.69 -7.21
CA THR A 30 -22.14 21.62 -6.74
C THR A 30 -20.83 21.64 -7.53
N CYS A 31 -19.75 21.18 -6.90
CA CYS A 31 -18.45 21.04 -7.56
C CYS A 31 -18.60 20.15 -8.81
N ALA A 32 -18.00 20.57 -9.92
CA ALA A 32 -18.06 19.82 -11.18
C ALA A 32 -17.37 18.45 -11.10
N ILE A 33 -16.44 18.30 -10.14
CA ILE A 33 -15.69 17.09 -9.88
C ILE A 33 -15.81 16.82 -8.39
N ASP A 34 -16.15 15.58 -8.04
CA ASP A 34 -16.08 15.11 -6.66
C ASP A 34 -14.60 14.94 -6.27
N VAL A 35 -14.18 15.70 -5.26
CA VAL A 35 -12.80 15.68 -4.73
C VAL A 35 -12.73 14.92 -3.41
N ASN A 36 -13.86 14.36 -2.95
CA ASN A 36 -13.88 13.65 -1.68
C ASN A 36 -13.26 12.26 -1.84
N PRO A 37 -12.43 11.83 -0.87
CA PRO A 37 -11.95 10.47 -0.86
C PRO A 37 -13.13 9.50 -0.74
N PRO A 38 -13.09 8.35 -1.42
CA PRO A 38 -14.14 7.35 -1.34
C PRO A 38 -14.23 6.80 0.10
N GLU A 39 -15.42 6.32 0.45
CA GLU A 39 -15.68 5.75 1.76
C GLU A 39 -14.77 4.54 2.03
N ASN A 40 -14.28 4.45 3.27
CA ASN A 40 -13.36 3.40 3.71
C ASN A 40 -14.01 2.02 3.57
N ARG A 41 -13.50 1.21 2.65
CA ARG A 41 -13.99 -0.15 2.45
C ARG A 41 -13.22 -1.11 3.37
N PRO A 42 -13.89 -1.81 4.30
CA PRO A 42 -13.22 -2.70 5.25
C PRO A 42 -12.42 -3.83 4.58
N HIS A 43 -12.86 -4.29 3.40
CA HIS A 43 -12.16 -5.30 2.60
C HIS A 43 -10.87 -4.81 1.93
N ILE A 44 -10.62 -3.49 1.88
CA ILE A 44 -9.37 -2.91 1.36
C ILE A 44 -8.34 -2.74 2.50
N ILE A 45 -8.81 -2.54 3.73
CA ILE A 45 -7.97 -2.26 4.90
C ILE A 45 -7.37 -3.55 5.48
N LEU A 46 -8.10 -4.66 5.40
CA LEU A 46 -7.71 -5.92 6.00
C LEU A 46 -6.81 -6.73 5.06
N ASN A 47 -5.49 -6.58 5.19
CA ASN A 47 -4.50 -7.48 4.58
C ASN A 47 -4.41 -8.81 5.36
N ALA A 48 -5.55 -9.50 5.52
CA ALA A 48 -5.65 -10.72 6.31
C ALA A 48 -4.71 -11.83 5.78
N LYS A 49 -4.62 -11.98 4.46
CA LYS A 49 -3.73 -12.96 3.82
C LYS A 49 -2.26 -12.65 4.06
N GLY A 50 -1.86 -11.38 4.00
CA GLY A 50 -0.49 -10.97 4.31
C GLY A 50 -0.11 -11.27 5.76
N LEU A 51 -1.01 -10.98 6.71
CA LEU A 51 -0.81 -11.31 8.12
C LEU A 51 -0.71 -12.82 8.36
N GLN A 52 -1.52 -13.62 7.65
CA GLN A 52 -1.45 -15.07 7.73
C GLN A 52 -0.10 -15.60 7.23
N LEU A 53 0.35 -15.17 6.05
CA LEU A 53 1.62 -15.62 5.46
C LEU A 53 2.82 -15.28 6.34
N GLU A 54 2.83 -14.11 6.98
CA GLU A 54 3.92 -13.73 7.87
C GLU A 54 3.95 -14.60 9.14
N ARG A 55 2.79 -14.98 9.69
CA ARG A 55 2.71 -15.95 10.79
C ARG A 55 3.24 -17.32 10.39
N GLU A 56 2.79 -17.85 9.25
CA GLU A 56 3.24 -19.15 8.74
C GLU A 56 4.77 -19.17 8.49
N LYS A 57 5.31 -18.07 7.98
CA LYS A 57 6.75 -17.89 7.79
C LYS A 57 7.50 -17.89 9.12
N GLN A 58 7.01 -17.17 10.13
CA GLN A 58 7.61 -17.15 11.47
C GLN A 58 7.60 -18.54 12.11
N ASP A 59 6.48 -19.26 12.03
CA ASP A 59 6.36 -20.62 12.55
C ASP A 59 7.37 -21.58 11.88
N ARG A 60 7.54 -21.45 10.56
CA ARG A 60 8.54 -22.22 9.82
C ARG A 60 9.95 -21.91 10.29
N ILE A 61 10.30 -20.63 10.43
CA ILE A 61 11.61 -20.20 10.93
C ILE A 61 11.88 -20.76 12.33
N LEU A 62 10.91 -20.66 13.25
CA LEU A 62 11.04 -21.16 14.62
C LEU A 62 11.27 -22.67 14.65
N ARG A 63 10.50 -23.43 13.85
CA ARG A 63 10.68 -24.88 13.72
C ARG A 63 12.07 -25.24 13.19
N GLU A 64 12.51 -24.57 12.12
CA GLU A 64 13.82 -24.81 11.51
C GLU A 64 14.97 -24.45 12.47
N ASN A 65 14.86 -23.34 13.19
CA ASN A 65 15.83 -22.93 14.23
C ASN A 65 15.93 -23.96 15.35
N PHE A 66 14.80 -24.49 15.82
CA PHE A 66 14.81 -25.54 16.84
C PHE A 66 15.53 -26.81 16.37
N ILE A 67 15.25 -27.25 15.14
CA ILE A 67 15.91 -28.41 14.53
C ILE A 67 17.42 -28.14 14.39
N LEU A 68 17.80 -26.95 13.94
CA LEU A 68 19.19 -26.55 13.79
C LEU A 68 19.92 -26.57 15.13
N LEU A 69 19.33 -25.97 16.17
CA LEU A 69 19.89 -25.97 17.53
C LEU A 69 20.08 -27.38 18.08
N LYS A 70 19.11 -28.27 17.87
CA LYS A 70 19.24 -29.69 18.25
C LYS A 70 20.42 -30.36 17.55
N LYS A 71 20.55 -30.17 16.23
CA LYS A 71 21.66 -30.73 15.44
C LYS A 71 23.01 -30.17 15.88
N LEU A 72 23.10 -28.86 16.11
CA LEU A 72 24.32 -28.21 16.58
C LEU A 72 24.72 -28.73 17.96
N ARG A 73 23.76 -28.87 18.88
CA ARG A 73 24.01 -29.49 20.19
C ARG A 73 24.57 -30.89 20.01
N ASP A 74 23.96 -31.72 19.17
CA ASP A 74 24.43 -33.08 18.93
C ASP A 74 25.86 -33.09 18.36
N ILE A 75 26.18 -32.18 17.43
CA ILE A 75 27.53 -32.05 16.86
C ILE A 75 28.55 -31.62 17.92
N MET A 76 28.21 -30.61 18.73
CA MET A 76 29.11 -30.08 19.76
C MET A 76 29.43 -31.08 20.87
N HIS A 77 28.46 -31.92 21.24
CA HIS A 77 28.62 -32.89 22.34
C HIS A 77 29.08 -34.28 21.86
N ARG A 78 29.15 -34.51 20.54
CA ARG A 78 29.80 -35.71 20.02
C ARG A 78 31.27 -35.67 20.40
N LYS A 79 31.74 -36.71 21.11
CA LYS A 79 33.17 -36.91 21.31
C LYS A 79 33.83 -36.98 19.92
N PRO A 80 34.95 -36.29 19.68
CA PRO A 80 35.69 -36.49 18.45
C PRO A 80 35.98 -37.99 18.33
N PRO A 81 35.82 -38.59 17.14
CA PRO A 81 36.14 -39.99 16.96
C PRO A 81 37.57 -40.21 17.42
N ILE A 82 37.74 -41.06 18.42
CA ILE A 82 39.05 -41.60 18.74
C ILE A 82 39.39 -42.43 17.51
N GLN A 83 40.38 -41.96 16.76
CA GLN A 83 40.98 -42.50 15.54
C GLN A 83 40.73 -41.66 14.27
N HIS A 84 41.83 -41.02 13.90
CA HIS A 84 42.18 -40.46 12.61
C HIS A 84 41.62 -41.26 11.42
N THR A 85 41.00 -40.54 10.49
CA THR A 85 41.17 -40.56 9.02
C THR A 85 39.84 -40.49 8.29
N TYR A 86 39.19 -39.34 8.35
CA TYR A 86 38.38 -38.89 7.23
C TYR A 86 38.59 -37.39 7.09
N ARG A 87 39.68 -37.03 6.42
CA ARG A 87 39.73 -35.74 5.73
C ARG A 87 38.53 -35.75 4.78
N LEU A 88 37.58 -34.84 4.97
CA LEU A 88 36.56 -34.53 3.98
C LEU A 88 37.32 -34.12 2.70
N ARG A 89 37.55 -35.09 1.81
CA ARG A 89 38.06 -34.85 0.46
C ARG A 89 36.90 -34.17 -0.24
N TRP A 90 37.03 -32.86 -0.41
CA TRP A 90 36.28 -32.14 -1.41
C TRP A 90 36.72 -32.73 -2.74
N ASP A 91 35.92 -33.66 -3.29
CA ASP A 91 36.12 -34.08 -4.65
C ASP A 91 35.74 -32.87 -5.52
N ASP A 92 36.75 -32.17 -6.01
CA ASP A 92 36.61 -31.10 -6.97
C ASP A 92 35.80 -31.64 -8.14
N SER A 93 34.54 -31.22 -8.22
CA SER A 93 33.62 -31.64 -9.25
C SER A 93 34.21 -31.18 -10.58
N LYS A 94 34.67 -32.12 -11.41
CA LYS A 94 35.26 -31.81 -12.72
C LYS A 94 34.23 -31.02 -13.52
N CYS A 95 34.47 -29.72 -13.71
CA CYS A 95 33.64 -28.92 -14.58
C CYS A 95 33.74 -29.50 -16.00
N ILE A 96 32.60 -29.92 -16.54
CA ILE A 96 32.55 -30.40 -17.92
C ILE A 96 32.73 -29.18 -18.81
N ARG A 97 33.90 -29.05 -19.42
CA ARG A 97 34.19 -27.98 -20.39
C ARG A 97 33.58 -28.39 -21.73
N THR A 98 32.46 -27.77 -22.09
CA THR A 98 31.84 -27.95 -23.41
C THR A 98 32.65 -27.23 -24.49
N ARG A 99 32.75 -27.86 -25.66
CA ARG A 99 33.52 -27.41 -26.83
C ARG A 99 32.65 -26.59 -27.78
#